data_AF-A0A512JR65-F1
#
_entry.id   AF-A0A512JR65-F1
#
_cell.length_a   1.000
_cell.length_b   1.000
_cell.length_c   1.000
_cell.angle_alpha   90.00
_cell.angle_beta   90.00
_cell.angle_gamma   90.00
#
_symmetry.space_group_name_H-M   'P 1'
#
loop_
_entity.id
_entity.type
_entity.pdbx_description
1 polymer ?
#
loop_
_entity_poly.entity_id
_entity_poly.type
_entity_poly.pdbx_seq_one_letter_code
_entity_poly.pdbx_strand_id
1 'polypeptide(L)'
;MSRSLETYRAKRNFTVSSEPSGRQGRSAGKGRFVVQKHDARRLHYDLRLEVDGVLKSWAVTRGPSLVPTDKRLAVETEDHPIEYLRWEGAIPKGQYGGGTMIVWDSGTWTPVGDVATGLAKGHLEFALEGERLRGRWHLVRMKGRGNDKKTPWLLMKADDEHARAEGEGDILEEQEASVLSGRTIAELAAGGALRADHKSRAKVAKDAKSRKAPAAKPSGGKKGILPAFVEPALATLAEQAPSGKDWLFEIKHDGYRIQARIDGGRVKLLTRSGLDWTVKFKPVSQVLKALKLPSALIDGEIVVETASGVSSFSALQQALTSGEIDAANFYAFDLLYLDGRDLRGLPLTERKDLLRQALDDVGPDSRIRYSEHLVEDGAAMARHACQLGLEGIIAKRASAPYRSGRSDLWRKVKCSSTQEFVVAGFMPSTSAPRAVGSLILGVHEGEGLAHVGRVGTGFTNAVARELWKQLDPLRIDAPPFSDPLPPLASRNAKWVAPRLVCEVTLRAWTSDGQLRHASFKTLRPDVKAEEVVRMKKPKLGVSPSERRRTWLSSEQAVTRKASASSMACWLCEGRRKGRVTRSIM
;
A
#
# COMPACT_ATOMS: atom_id res chain seq x y z
N MET A 1 4.49 29.44 18.99
CA MET A 1 5.49 28.40 19.33
C MET A 1 4.93 27.61 20.50
N SER A 2 4.69 26.29 20.40
CA SER A 2 4.38 25.54 21.63
C SER A 2 5.66 25.50 22.46
N ARG A 3 5.64 26.11 23.65
CA ARG A 3 6.76 26.13 24.60
C ARG A 3 7.17 24.73 25.12
N SER A 4 6.46 23.68 24.70
CA SER A 4 6.54 22.34 25.29
C SER A 4 7.81 21.55 24.91
N LEU A 5 8.36 21.69 23.69
CA LEU A 5 9.54 20.92 23.25
C LEU A 5 10.89 21.63 23.44
N GLU A 6 10.92 22.82 24.07
CA GLU A 6 12.15 23.61 24.25
C GLU A 6 13.17 22.85 25.11
N THR A 7 12.75 22.35 26.27
CA THR A 7 13.59 21.51 27.15
C THR A 7 14.08 20.24 26.44
N TYR A 8 13.23 19.63 25.61
CA TYR A 8 13.60 18.46 24.82
C TYR A 8 14.74 18.79 23.87
N ARG A 9 14.58 19.83 23.04
CA ARG A 9 15.59 20.24 22.04
C ARG A 9 16.89 20.72 22.69
N ALA A 10 16.82 21.44 23.82
CA ALA A 10 17.99 21.93 24.53
C ALA A 10 18.88 20.80 25.08
N LYS A 11 18.31 19.62 25.37
CA LYS A 11 19.04 18.47 25.91
C LYS A 11 19.69 17.57 24.83
N ARG A 12 19.41 17.77 23.54
CA ARG A 12 19.89 16.88 22.45
C ARG A 12 20.78 17.61 21.47
N ASN A 13 21.77 16.89 20.96
CA ASN A 13 22.51 17.29 19.78
C ASN A 13 22.06 16.46 18.55
N PHE A 14 21.17 17.03 17.75
CA PHE A 14 20.60 16.37 16.56
C PHE A 14 21.60 16.23 15.39
N THR A 15 22.80 16.79 15.49
CA THR A 15 23.88 16.50 14.51
C THR A 15 24.57 15.17 14.80
N VAL A 16 24.44 14.65 16.03
CA VAL A 16 25.07 13.41 16.50
C VAL A 16 24.05 12.31 16.73
N SER A 17 22.89 12.65 17.31
CA SER A 17 21.80 11.72 17.58
C SER A 17 20.83 11.62 16.41
N SER A 18 20.35 10.41 16.11
CA SER A 18 19.29 10.17 15.12
C SER A 18 17.88 10.39 15.68
N GLU A 19 17.78 10.93 16.89
CA GLU A 19 16.51 11.29 17.53
C GLU A 19 15.74 12.36 16.72
N PRO A 20 14.40 12.30 16.68
CA PRO A 20 13.58 13.29 15.98
C PRO A 20 13.71 14.70 16.59
N SER A 21 14.00 15.72 15.79
CA SER A 21 14.05 17.11 16.27
C SER A 21 12.68 17.74 16.58
N GLY A 22 11.60 17.06 16.17
CA GLY A 22 10.20 17.44 16.33
C GLY A 22 9.73 18.53 15.37
N ARG A 23 8.92 18.15 14.38
CA ARG A 23 8.12 19.09 13.56
C ARG A 23 6.77 19.36 14.22
N GLN A 24 6.17 20.51 13.95
CA GLN A 24 4.81 20.80 14.44
C GLN A 24 3.81 19.81 13.80
N GLY A 25 3.35 18.85 14.59
CA GLY A 25 2.23 18.00 14.24
C GLY A 25 0.91 18.71 14.54
N ARG A 26 -0.08 18.57 13.65
CA ARG A 26 -1.48 18.80 14.04
C ARG A 26 -1.91 17.61 14.89
N SER A 27 -2.57 17.88 16.02
CA SER A 27 -3.19 16.84 16.85
C SER A 27 -4.10 15.99 15.95
N ALA A 28 -3.81 14.69 15.84
CA ALA A 28 -4.71 13.77 15.18
C ALA A 28 -5.81 13.45 16.20
N GLY A 29 -7.10 13.57 15.84
CA GLY A 29 -8.24 13.51 16.76
C GLY A 29 -8.47 12.18 17.53
N LYS A 30 -7.48 11.30 17.65
CA LYS A 30 -7.49 10.10 18.50
C LYS A 30 -6.19 10.06 19.33
N GLY A 31 -6.29 9.95 20.65
CA GLY A 31 -5.13 9.86 21.55
C GLY A 31 -4.30 8.61 21.23
N ARG A 32 -3.04 8.79 20.83
CA ARG A 32 -2.10 7.68 20.56
C ARG A 32 -1.13 7.52 21.73
N PHE A 33 -0.67 6.29 21.94
CA PHE A 33 0.39 6.01 22.90
C PHE A 33 1.48 5.15 22.29
N VAL A 34 2.64 5.19 22.96
CA VAL A 34 3.75 4.28 22.70
C VAL A 34 4.40 3.89 24.02
N VAL A 35 4.87 2.66 24.11
CA VAL A 35 5.79 2.20 25.15
C VAL A 35 7.09 1.81 24.48
N GLN A 36 8.20 2.44 24.86
CA GLN A 36 9.51 2.14 24.28
C GLN A 36 10.41 1.43 25.29
N LYS A 37 10.94 0.25 24.97
CA LYS A 37 11.96 -0.43 25.78
C LYS A 37 13.30 0.23 25.47
N HIS A 38 13.96 0.76 26.49
CA HIS A 38 15.15 1.58 26.35
C HIS A 38 16.28 1.06 27.23
N ASP A 39 17.31 0.50 26.60
CA ASP A 39 18.55 0.05 27.23
C ASP A 39 19.55 1.20 27.26
N ALA A 40 19.33 2.11 28.21
CA ALA A 40 20.23 3.23 28.51
C ALA A 40 21.25 2.82 29.59
N ARG A 41 21.59 3.72 30.51
CA ARG A 41 22.37 3.36 31.72
C ARG A 41 21.74 2.22 32.53
N ARG A 42 20.40 2.12 32.47
CA ARG A 42 19.59 1.05 33.02
C ARG A 42 18.45 0.80 32.04
N LEU A 43 18.08 -0.47 31.87
CA LEU A 43 16.89 -0.85 31.13
C LEU A 43 15.65 -0.23 31.80
N HIS A 44 14.80 0.41 31.02
CA HIS A 44 13.51 0.94 31.45
C HIS A 44 12.55 0.99 30.27
N TYR A 45 11.28 1.30 30.54
CA TYR A 45 10.25 1.45 29.52
C TYR A 45 9.65 2.84 29.57
N ASP A 46 9.75 3.60 28.49
CA ASP A 46 9.15 4.93 28.40
C ASP A 46 7.68 4.80 27.97
N LEU A 47 6.74 5.02 28.90
CA LEU A 47 5.31 5.19 28.58
C LEU A 47 5.09 6.62 28.11
N ARG A 48 4.47 6.77 26.93
CA ARG A 48 4.25 8.07 26.31
C ARG A 48 2.82 8.20 25.81
N LEU A 49 2.13 9.24 26.25
CA LEU A 49 0.76 9.55 25.88
C LEU A 49 0.72 10.83 25.03
N GLU A 50 0.09 10.78 23.87
CA GLU A 50 -0.14 11.98 23.06
C GLU A 50 -1.18 12.89 23.72
N VAL A 51 -0.74 14.11 24.04
CA VAL A 51 -1.56 15.18 24.63
C VAL A 51 -1.14 16.49 23.95
N ASP A 52 -2.09 17.23 23.41
CA ASP A 52 -1.87 18.57 22.83
C ASP A 52 -0.74 18.65 21.79
N GLY A 53 -0.58 17.60 20.97
CA GLY A 53 0.40 17.55 19.89
C GLY A 53 1.85 17.26 20.33
N VAL A 54 2.04 16.80 21.58
CA VAL A 54 3.31 16.28 22.11
C VAL A 54 3.09 14.97 22.86
N LEU A 55 4.17 14.29 23.23
CA LEU A 55 4.13 13.09 24.05
C LEU A 55 4.51 13.40 25.51
N LYS A 56 3.52 13.36 26.41
CA LYS A 56 3.76 13.32 27.85
C LYS A 56 4.39 11.98 28.21
N SER A 57 5.48 12.00 28.97
CA SER A 57 6.43 10.88 28.98
C SER A 57 6.91 10.49 30.38
N TRP A 58 6.84 9.20 30.70
CA TRP A 58 7.29 8.64 31.97
C TRP A 58 8.19 7.41 31.78
N ALA A 59 9.38 7.43 32.38
CA ALA A 59 10.29 6.30 32.41
C ALA A 59 9.88 5.31 33.52
N VAL A 60 9.30 4.18 33.12
CA VAL A 60 8.87 3.08 34.00
C VAL A 60 10.03 2.12 34.23
N THR A 61 10.62 2.15 35.41
CA THR A 61 11.94 1.54 35.67
C THR A 61 11.96 0.02 35.56
N ARG A 62 10.86 -0.65 35.92
CA ARG A 62 10.69 -2.11 35.80
C ARG A 62 9.66 -2.49 34.74
N GLY A 63 9.33 -1.58 33.83
CA GLY A 63 8.27 -1.77 32.83
C GLY A 63 6.85 -1.87 33.39
N PRO A 64 5.84 -1.87 32.52
CA PRO A 64 4.44 -2.13 32.90
C PRO A 64 4.25 -3.57 33.39
N SER A 65 3.31 -3.79 34.31
CA SER A 65 2.86 -5.12 34.74
C SER A 65 1.37 -5.27 34.48
N LEU A 66 0.94 -6.46 34.10
CA LEU A 66 -0.48 -6.80 33.98
C LEU A 66 -1.09 -7.27 35.31
N VAL A 67 -0.29 -7.41 36.37
CA VAL A 67 -0.77 -7.79 37.70
C VAL A 67 -1.20 -6.52 38.46
N PRO A 68 -2.46 -6.38 38.92
CA PRO A 68 -2.95 -5.15 39.55
C PRO A 68 -2.24 -4.76 40.85
N THR A 69 -1.69 -5.73 41.59
CA THR A 69 -0.96 -5.51 42.85
C THR A 69 0.44 -4.92 42.61
N ASP A 70 0.98 -5.04 41.39
CA ASP A 70 2.29 -4.52 41.02
C ASP A 70 2.28 -3.02 40.77
N LYS A 71 2.82 -2.26 41.72
CA LYS A 71 3.04 -0.81 41.57
C LYS A 71 4.39 -0.54 40.90
N ARG A 72 4.37 0.03 39.69
CA ARG A 72 5.59 0.28 38.89
C ARG A 72 5.98 1.76 38.97
N LEU A 73 7.17 2.05 39.49
CA LEU A 73 7.70 3.43 39.55
C LEU A 73 7.87 3.99 38.14
N ALA A 74 7.21 5.12 37.89
CA ALA A 74 7.22 5.85 36.63
C ALA A 74 7.75 7.27 36.89
N VAL A 75 8.89 7.64 36.31
CA VAL A 75 9.51 8.95 36.52
C VAL A 75 9.17 9.87 35.36
N GLU A 76 8.52 11.00 35.64
CA GLU A 76 8.18 11.97 34.61
C GLU A 76 9.45 12.58 33.98
N THR A 77 9.44 12.68 32.65
CA THR A 77 10.51 13.26 31.83
C THR A 77 9.97 14.40 30.99
N GLU A 78 10.82 15.16 30.30
CA GLU A 78 10.36 16.21 29.39
C GLU A 78 9.42 15.69 28.28
N ASP A 79 8.61 16.58 27.71
CA ASP A 79 7.73 16.24 26.58
C ASP A 79 8.57 15.82 25.37
N HIS A 80 8.09 14.83 24.61
CA HIS A 80 8.77 14.35 23.42
C HIS A 80 7.98 14.63 22.13
N PRO A 81 8.67 14.74 20.98
CA PRO A 81 7.99 14.88 19.69
C PRO A 81 7.11 13.67 19.35
N ILE A 82 6.01 13.91 18.62
CA ILE A 82 5.07 12.89 18.14
C ILE A 82 5.76 11.82 17.29
N GLU A 83 6.87 12.15 16.63
CA GLU A 83 7.68 11.22 15.86
C GLU A 83 8.22 10.05 16.69
N TYR A 84 8.33 10.18 18.02
CA TYR A 84 8.72 9.06 18.90
C TYR A 84 7.70 7.92 18.90
N LEU A 85 6.44 8.16 18.52
CA LEU A 85 5.45 7.08 18.33
C LEU A 85 5.93 5.99 17.37
N ARG A 86 6.87 6.32 16.47
CA ARG A 86 7.38 5.40 15.44
C ARG A 86 8.91 5.35 15.37
N TRP A 87 9.60 5.84 16.40
CA TRP A 87 11.05 5.93 16.38
C TRP A 87 11.70 4.80 17.19
N GLU A 88 12.68 4.17 16.58
CA GLU A 88 13.59 3.19 17.18
C GLU A 88 15.02 3.52 16.75
N GLY A 89 16.00 3.28 17.60
CA GLY A 89 17.38 3.57 17.25
C GLY A 89 18.36 3.45 18.41
N ALA A 90 19.62 3.69 18.10
CA ALA A 90 20.69 3.78 19.10
C ALA A 90 21.09 5.25 19.27
N ILE A 91 20.91 5.76 20.49
CA ILE A 91 21.39 7.07 20.91
C ILE A 91 22.87 6.90 21.31
N PRO A 92 23.81 7.62 20.67
CA PRO A 92 25.23 7.44 20.92
C PRO A 92 25.62 7.58 22.40
N LYS A 93 26.59 6.78 22.86
CA LYS A 93 27.11 6.87 24.23
C LYS A 93 27.63 8.29 24.51
N GLY A 94 27.30 8.82 25.68
CA GLY A 94 27.67 10.18 26.09
C GLY A 94 26.66 11.26 25.70
N GLN A 95 25.71 10.96 24.80
CA GLN A 95 24.54 11.81 24.59
C GLN A 95 23.53 11.64 25.73
N TYR A 96 22.69 12.67 25.94
CA TYR A 96 21.57 12.58 26.88
C TYR A 96 20.62 11.46 26.43
N GLY A 97 20.34 10.52 27.33
CA GLY A 97 19.54 9.33 26.99
C GLY A 97 20.29 8.29 26.15
N GLY A 98 21.63 8.31 26.09
CA GLY A 98 22.42 7.31 25.38
C GLY A 98 22.04 5.86 25.72
N GLY A 99 21.75 5.06 24.68
CA GLY A 99 21.15 3.74 24.81
C GLY A 99 20.47 3.27 23.53
N THR A 100 20.07 2.00 23.48
CA THR A 100 19.28 1.46 22.36
C THR A 100 17.82 1.40 22.72
N MET A 101 16.96 1.85 21.82
CA MET A 101 15.52 1.99 22.04
C MET A 101 14.72 1.28 20.94
N ILE A 102 13.75 0.48 21.34
CA ILE A 102 12.72 -0.10 20.48
C ILE A 102 11.33 0.34 20.93
N VAL A 103 10.37 0.37 20.01
CA VAL A 103 8.94 0.49 20.27
C VAL A 103 8.41 -0.89 20.68
N TRP A 104 8.22 -1.05 21.98
CA TRP A 104 7.76 -2.28 22.61
C TRP A 104 6.24 -2.43 22.53
N ASP A 105 5.48 -1.35 22.63
CA ASP A 105 4.04 -1.38 22.37
C ASP A 105 3.57 -0.07 21.76
N SER A 106 2.45 -0.09 21.05
CA SER A 106 1.82 1.10 20.49
C SER A 106 0.33 0.86 20.25
N GLY A 107 -0.45 1.94 20.32
CA GLY A 107 -1.87 1.87 20.07
C GLY A 107 -2.57 3.20 20.34
N THR A 108 -3.84 3.11 20.73
CA THR A 108 -4.63 4.26 21.16
C THR A 108 -4.90 4.23 22.66
N TRP A 109 -5.05 5.40 23.25
CA TRP A 109 -5.43 5.54 24.65
C TRP A 109 -6.64 6.46 24.77
N THR A 110 -7.47 6.18 25.77
CA THR A 110 -8.68 6.96 26.09
C THR A 110 -8.61 7.41 27.55
N PRO A 111 -8.56 8.72 27.84
CA PRO A 111 -8.59 9.22 29.21
C PRO A 111 -9.96 8.99 29.86
N VAL A 112 -9.96 8.74 31.17
CA VAL A 112 -11.14 8.82 32.01
C VAL A 112 -11.14 10.20 32.68
N GLY A 113 -12.04 11.08 32.22
CA GLY A 113 -12.11 12.47 32.66
C GLY A 113 -11.17 13.42 31.90
N ASP A 114 -10.98 14.62 32.44
CA ASP A 114 -10.15 15.66 31.83
C ASP A 114 -8.65 15.44 32.10
N VAL A 115 -7.85 15.40 31.03
CA VAL A 115 -6.42 15.10 31.08
C VAL A 115 -5.63 16.17 31.83
N ALA A 116 -5.90 17.44 31.56
CA ALA A 116 -5.18 18.55 32.17
C ALA A 116 -5.39 18.58 33.68
N THR A 117 -6.63 18.36 34.12
CA THR A 117 -7.01 18.26 35.53
C THR A 117 -6.36 17.04 36.19
N GLY A 118 -6.38 15.87 35.53
CA GLY A 118 -5.76 14.65 36.06
C GLY A 118 -4.25 14.80 36.28
N LEU A 119 -3.55 15.37 35.28
CA LEU A 119 -2.12 15.68 35.39
C LEU A 119 -1.83 16.70 36.49
N ALA A 120 -2.63 17.77 36.60
CA ALA A 120 -2.48 18.78 37.64
C ALA A 120 -2.70 18.21 39.05
N LYS A 121 -3.72 17.37 39.23
CA LYS A 121 -4.01 16.70 40.52
C LYS A 121 -3.02 15.59 40.85
N GLY A 122 -2.34 15.03 39.85
CA GLY A 122 -1.42 13.92 40.03
C GLY A 122 -2.12 12.57 40.02
N HIS A 123 -3.24 12.44 39.33
CA HIS A 123 -3.94 11.17 39.15
C HIS A 123 -4.58 11.16 37.76
N LEU A 124 -4.08 10.30 36.89
CA LEU A 124 -4.61 10.08 35.56
C LEU A 124 -5.11 8.63 35.47
N GLU A 125 -6.38 8.45 35.15
CA GLU A 125 -6.96 7.15 34.79
C GLU A 125 -7.21 7.12 33.29
N PHE A 126 -6.90 5.99 32.66
CA PHE A 126 -7.06 5.83 31.21
C PHE A 126 -7.15 4.36 30.81
N ALA A 127 -7.71 4.11 29.64
CA ALA A 127 -7.69 2.82 28.99
C ALA A 127 -6.66 2.80 27.84
N LEU A 128 -5.93 1.70 27.70
CA LEU A 128 -5.05 1.43 26.56
C LEU A 128 -5.71 0.39 25.65
N GLU A 129 -5.55 0.58 24.34
CA GLU A 129 -5.84 -0.40 23.30
C GLU A 129 -4.58 -0.51 22.43
N GLY A 130 -3.63 -1.33 22.89
CA GLY A 130 -2.36 -1.61 22.22
C GLY A 130 -2.26 -3.04 21.69
N GLU A 131 -1.13 -3.31 21.05
CA GLU A 131 -0.75 -4.67 20.64
C GLU A 131 -0.49 -5.55 21.87
N ARG A 132 -0.01 -4.97 22.98
CA ARG A 132 0.34 -5.68 24.21
C ARG A 132 -0.48 -5.23 25.41
N LEU A 133 -0.51 -3.94 25.69
CA LEU A 133 -1.22 -3.39 26.84
C LEU A 133 -2.66 -3.06 26.48
N ARG A 134 -3.59 -3.64 27.24
CA ARG A 134 -5.04 -3.42 27.10
C ARG A 134 -5.67 -3.10 28.45
N GLY A 135 -6.91 -2.61 28.41
CA GLY A 135 -7.70 -2.33 29.60
C GLY A 135 -7.30 -1.04 30.31
N ARG A 136 -7.77 -0.90 31.55
CA ARG A 136 -7.64 0.31 32.38
C ARG A 136 -6.34 0.33 33.18
N TRP A 137 -5.81 1.54 33.35
CA TRP A 137 -4.55 1.86 34.02
C TRP A 137 -4.68 3.15 34.82
N HIS A 138 -3.86 3.26 35.86
CA HIS A 138 -3.73 4.46 36.67
C HIS A 138 -2.28 4.94 36.69
N LEU A 139 -2.10 6.25 36.58
CA LEU A 139 -0.85 6.94 36.84
C LEU A 139 -1.05 7.91 38.01
N VAL A 140 -0.40 7.63 39.14
CA VAL A 140 -0.60 8.38 40.39
C VAL A 140 0.72 9.02 40.86
N ARG A 141 0.75 10.34 40.99
CA ARG A 141 1.90 11.10 41.45
C ARG A 141 2.07 10.93 42.96
N MET A 142 3.26 10.54 43.37
CA MET A 142 3.61 10.44 44.79
C MET A 142 3.96 11.83 45.33
N LYS A 143 3.68 12.06 46.62
CA LYS A 143 4.23 13.22 47.34
C LYS A 143 5.75 13.03 47.44
N GLY A 144 6.52 13.93 46.83
CA GLY A 144 7.99 13.89 46.89
C GLY A 144 8.50 14.08 48.32
N ARG A 145 9.65 13.50 48.64
CA ARG A 145 10.41 13.87 49.85
C ARG A 145 11.27 15.09 49.47
N GLY A 146 11.18 16.16 50.28
CA GLY A 146 11.80 17.45 49.98
C GLY A 146 13.26 17.29 49.55
N ASN A 147 13.61 17.91 48.40
CA ASN A 147 14.83 17.82 47.56
C ASN A 147 14.82 16.87 46.34
N ASP A 148 13.76 16.09 46.07
CA ASP A 148 13.72 15.31 44.83
C ASP A 148 13.56 16.21 43.58
N LYS A 149 14.62 16.28 42.75
CA LYS A 149 14.62 16.94 41.42
C LYS A 149 13.71 16.25 40.38
N LYS A 150 13.03 15.16 40.75
CA LYS A 150 12.23 14.31 39.87
C LYS A 150 10.82 14.20 40.43
N THR A 151 9.83 14.13 39.55
CA THR A 151 8.43 13.92 39.93
C THR A 151 8.12 12.42 39.89
N PRO A 152 8.10 11.68 41.03
CA PRO A 152 7.79 10.25 41.04
C PRO A 152 6.30 10.01 40.85
N TRP A 153 5.96 9.10 39.94
CA TRP A 153 4.62 8.56 39.72
C TRP A 153 4.62 7.04 39.89
N LEU A 154 3.45 6.45 40.08
CA LEU A 154 3.22 5.02 40.04
C LEU A 154 2.29 4.69 38.87
N LEU A 155 2.73 3.79 37.99
CA LEU A 155 1.88 3.14 37.00
C LEU A 155 1.32 1.85 37.62
N MET A 156 0.00 1.68 37.53
CA MET A 156 -0.73 0.54 38.09
C MET A 156 -1.76 0.04 37.09
N LYS A 157 -1.84 -1.28 36.93
CA LYS A 157 -2.91 -1.93 36.16
C LYS A 157 -4.18 -1.97 37.01
N ALA A 158 -5.33 -1.64 36.43
CA ALA A 158 -6.61 -1.83 37.11
C ALA A 158 -7.01 -3.30 37.07
N ASP A 159 -7.77 -3.75 38.07
CA ASP A 159 -8.40 -5.06 38.06
C ASP A 159 -9.57 -5.05 37.05
N ASP A 160 -9.35 -5.69 35.90
CA ASP A 160 -10.30 -5.81 34.79
C ASP A 160 -10.00 -7.08 33.96
N GLU A 161 -10.76 -7.32 32.89
CA GLU A 161 -10.66 -8.53 32.04
C GLU A 161 -9.29 -8.74 31.36
N HIS A 162 -8.40 -7.73 31.37
CA HIS A 162 -7.05 -7.81 30.81
C HIS A 162 -5.96 -7.86 31.89
N ALA A 163 -6.34 -7.88 33.17
CA ALA A 163 -5.41 -8.13 34.26
C ALA A 163 -4.99 -9.61 34.30
N ARG A 164 -3.78 -9.87 34.79
CA ARG A 164 -3.26 -11.21 35.05
C ARG A 164 -3.14 -11.47 36.55
N ALA A 165 -3.28 -12.73 36.95
CA ALA A 165 -2.99 -13.15 38.32
C ALA A 165 -1.48 -13.22 38.58
N GLU A 166 -1.08 -13.16 39.85
CA GLU A 166 0.31 -13.39 40.24
C GLU A 166 0.76 -14.79 39.79
N GLY A 167 1.88 -14.86 39.07
CA GLY A 167 2.46 -16.11 38.56
C GLY A 167 2.09 -16.48 37.11
N GLU A 168 1.21 -15.74 36.44
CA GLU A 168 0.81 -15.98 35.03
C GLU A 168 1.82 -15.45 33.98
N GLY A 169 3.12 -15.48 34.30
CA GLY A 169 4.20 -15.01 33.43
C GLY A 169 4.39 -13.49 33.40
N ASP A 170 5.61 -13.05 33.03
CA ASP A 170 5.93 -11.64 32.82
C ASP A 170 5.86 -11.28 31.34
N ILE A 171 4.91 -10.41 30.97
CA ILE A 171 4.74 -9.91 29.60
C ILE A 171 6.02 -9.29 29.03
N LEU A 172 6.90 -8.75 29.87
CA LEU A 172 8.16 -8.13 29.45
C LEU A 172 9.19 -9.16 28.96
N GLU A 173 9.12 -10.39 29.46
CA GLU A 173 9.94 -11.53 29.06
C GLU A 173 9.31 -12.29 27.89
N GLU A 174 7.98 -12.44 27.87
CA GLU A 174 7.25 -13.06 26.77
C GLU A 174 7.37 -12.27 25.46
N GLN A 175 7.46 -10.94 25.56
CA GLN A 175 7.38 -10.03 24.41
C GLN A 175 8.61 -9.13 24.35
N GLU A 176 9.76 -9.66 23.95
CA GLU A 176 11.00 -8.88 23.99
C GLU A 176 11.24 -7.98 22.76
N ALA A 177 10.61 -8.32 21.65
CA ALA A 177 10.85 -7.69 20.35
C ALA A 177 10.05 -6.40 20.17
N SER A 178 10.43 -5.62 19.17
CA SER A 178 9.68 -4.45 18.70
C SER A 178 8.36 -4.85 18.03
N VAL A 179 7.28 -4.10 18.26
CA VAL A 179 6.04 -4.22 17.45
C VAL A 179 6.15 -3.57 16.07
N LEU A 180 7.18 -2.75 15.83
CA LEU A 180 7.44 -2.12 14.53
C LEU A 180 8.40 -2.92 13.67
N SER A 181 9.54 -3.32 14.23
CA SER A 181 10.63 -3.96 13.49
C SER A 181 10.76 -5.46 13.73
N GLY A 182 10.07 -6.00 14.74
CA GLY A 182 10.22 -7.40 15.18
C GLY A 182 11.58 -7.71 15.80
N ARG A 183 12.42 -6.70 16.08
CA ARG A 183 13.77 -6.87 16.61
C ARG A 183 13.83 -6.67 18.11
N THR A 184 14.72 -7.40 18.78
CA THR A 184 15.07 -7.13 20.18
C THR A 184 16.04 -5.95 20.31
N ILE A 185 16.24 -5.46 21.53
CA ILE A 185 17.29 -4.47 21.82
C ILE A 185 18.67 -5.00 21.42
N ALA A 186 19.00 -6.25 21.73
CA ALA A 186 20.30 -6.82 21.39
C ALA A 186 20.52 -6.84 19.86
N GLU A 187 19.49 -7.18 19.09
CA GLU A 187 19.54 -7.18 17.63
C GLU A 187 19.64 -5.77 17.04
N LEU A 188 18.96 -4.80 17.66
CA LEU A 188 19.03 -3.39 17.25
C LEU A 188 20.37 -2.75 17.65
N ALA A 189 20.90 -3.07 18.83
CA ALA A 189 22.19 -2.61 19.37
C ALA A 189 23.37 -3.22 18.62
N ALA A 190 23.32 -4.51 18.28
CA ALA A 190 24.26 -5.17 17.36
C ALA A 190 24.22 -4.56 15.94
N GLY A 191 23.15 -3.81 15.63
CA GLY A 191 23.02 -2.99 14.43
C GLY A 191 23.57 -1.55 14.55
N GLY A 192 24.03 -1.13 15.73
CA GLY A 192 24.47 0.24 16.05
C GLY A 192 25.79 0.66 15.40
N ALA A 193 25.91 1.96 15.12
CA ALA A 193 27.02 2.68 14.46
C ALA A 193 28.35 1.91 14.28
N LEU A 194 28.76 1.73 13.01
CA LEU A 194 29.87 0.91 12.51
C LEU A 194 29.73 -0.58 12.82
N ARG A 195 28.78 -1.18 12.09
CA ARG A 195 28.55 -2.63 11.96
C ARG A 195 29.84 -3.43 11.72
N ALA A 196 29.92 -4.60 12.35
CA ALA A 196 30.79 -5.70 11.96
C ALA A 196 30.48 -6.28 10.54
N ASP A 197 29.42 -5.82 9.89
CA ASP A 197 29.17 -6.06 8.47
C ASP A 197 30.03 -5.21 7.54
N HIS A 198 30.86 -4.29 8.04
CA HIS A 198 31.88 -3.68 7.22
C HIS A 198 32.84 -4.74 6.67
N LYS A 199 33.13 -5.83 7.40
CA LYS A 199 33.93 -6.93 6.85
C LYS A 199 33.17 -7.75 5.80
N SER A 200 31.89 -8.05 5.98
CA SER A 200 31.12 -8.85 5.01
C SER A 200 30.70 -8.03 3.78
N ARG A 201 30.28 -6.77 3.95
CA ARG A 201 30.03 -5.82 2.86
C ARG A 201 31.32 -5.43 2.16
N ALA A 202 32.42 -5.15 2.88
CA ALA A 202 33.70 -4.89 2.22
C ALA A 202 34.26 -6.15 1.58
N LYS A 203 33.99 -7.36 2.10
CA LYS A 203 34.34 -8.62 1.42
C LYS A 203 33.54 -8.77 0.14
N VAL A 204 32.21 -8.64 0.18
CA VAL A 204 31.35 -8.67 -1.02
C VAL A 204 31.72 -7.56 -2.00
N ALA A 205 32.02 -6.34 -1.54
CA ALA A 205 32.45 -5.23 -2.38
C ALA A 205 33.89 -5.39 -2.92
N LYS A 206 34.79 -6.07 -2.19
CA LYS A 206 36.14 -6.46 -2.67
C LYS A 206 36.05 -7.60 -3.68
N ASP A 207 35.20 -8.60 -3.44
CA ASP A 207 34.92 -9.72 -4.34
C ASP A 207 34.18 -9.25 -5.61
N ALA A 208 33.36 -8.19 -5.51
CA ALA A 208 32.76 -7.52 -6.66
C ALA A 208 33.81 -6.73 -7.46
N LYS A 209 34.78 -6.09 -6.79
CA LYS A 209 35.90 -5.37 -7.45
C LYS A 209 36.89 -6.30 -8.17
N SER A 210 37.00 -7.58 -7.78
CA SER A 210 37.89 -8.55 -8.43
C SER A 210 37.28 -9.25 -9.65
N ARG A 211 35.95 -9.13 -9.85
CA ARG A 211 35.27 -9.53 -11.09
C ARG A 211 35.32 -8.38 -12.09
N LYS A 212 35.81 -8.62 -13.31
CA LYS A 212 35.68 -7.69 -14.46
C LYS A 212 34.21 -7.63 -14.90
N ALA A 213 33.36 -6.80 -14.27
CA ALA A 213 32.07 -6.28 -14.76
C ALA A 213 31.36 -5.40 -13.69
N PRO A 214 30.43 -4.48 -14.07
CA PRO A 214 30.27 -3.18 -13.43
C PRO A 214 29.29 -3.23 -12.26
N ALA A 215 29.77 -3.30 -11.03
CA ALA A 215 28.90 -3.00 -9.88
C ALA A 215 28.51 -1.52 -9.95
N ALA A 216 27.27 -1.24 -10.38
CA ALA A 216 26.69 0.08 -10.50
C ALA A 216 26.93 0.86 -9.20
N LYS A 217 27.90 1.78 -9.21
CA LYS A 217 28.00 2.80 -8.18
C LYS A 217 27.00 3.87 -8.57
N PRO A 218 25.88 4.04 -7.85
CA PRO A 218 24.97 5.13 -8.14
C PRO A 218 25.75 6.45 -8.00
N SER A 219 25.86 7.20 -9.10
CA SER A 219 26.43 8.56 -9.10
C SER A 219 25.45 9.57 -8.48
N GLY A 220 24.14 9.27 -8.53
CA GLY A 220 23.05 9.97 -7.85
C GLY A 220 22.65 9.39 -6.49
N GLY A 221 21.68 10.01 -5.82
CA GLY A 221 21.13 9.55 -4.53
C GLY A 221 21.85 10.13 -3.30
N LYS A 222 21.15 10.22 -2.18
CA LYS A 222 21.70 10.78 -0.93
C LYS A 222 22.43 9.68 -0.15
N LYS A 223 23.60 9.97 0.40
CA LYS A 223 24.25 9.06 1.35
C LYS A 223 23.29 8.79 2.52
N GLY A 224 23.13 7.53 2.89
CA GLY A 224 22.17 7.14 3.92
C GLY A 224 22.37 5.70 4.36
N ILE A 225 21.68 5.32 5.44
CA ILE A 225 21.64 3.94 5.93
C ILE A 225 20.56 3.15 5.19
N LEU A 226 20.81 1.86 4.95
CA LEU A 226 19.82 0.94 4.37
C LEU A 226 18.57 0.89 5.27
N PRO A 227 17.40 1.36 4.79
CA PRO A 227 16.18 1.33 5.59
C PRO A 227 15.79 -0.09 6.00
N ALA A 228 15.12 -0.24 7.15
CA ALA A 228 14.58 -1.53 7.56
C ALA A 228 13.38 -1.92 6.69
N PHE A 229 12.52 -0.94 6.39
CA PHE A 229 11.33 -1.05 5.57
C PHE A 229 10.97 0.36 5.08
N VAL A 230 10.36 0.47 3.90
CA VAL A 230 9.80 1.73 3.40
C VAL A 230 8.32 1.49 3.12
N GLU A 231 7.41 2.31 3.64
CA GLU A 231 5.99 2.15 3.29
C GLU A 231 5.81 2.23 1.76
N PRO A 232 5.13 1.26 1.12
CA PRO A 232 5.02 1.22 -0.34
C PRO A 232 4.29 2.43 -0.93
N ALA A 233 4.72 2.85 -2.12
CA ALA A 233 3.94 3.73 -2.97
C ALA A 233 2.66 3.02 -3.46
N LEU A 234 1.51 3.70 -3.38
CA LEU A 234 0.22 3.15 -3.76
C LEU A 234 -0.37 3.90 -4.95
N ALA A 235 -0.85 3.15 -5.95
CA ALA A 235 -1.44 3.72 -7.15
C ALA A 235 -2.91 4.14 -6.97
N THR A 236 -3.26 5.32 -7.47
CA THR A 236 -4.65 5.80 -7.64
C THR A 236 -5.32 5.07 -8.80
N LEU A 237 -6.60 4.71 -8.67
CA LEU A 237 -7.36 4.10 -9.78
C LEU A 237 -7.60 5.15 -10.87
N ALA A 238 -7.37 4.79 -12.12
CA ALA A 238 -7.70 5.61 -13.28
C ALA A 238 -8.55 4.81 -14.26
N GLU A 239 -9.57 5.43 -14.83
CA GLU A 239 -10.43 4.81 -15.84
C GLU A 239 -9.67 4.55 -17.15
N GLN A 240 -8.77 5.45 -17.50
CA GLN A 240 -8.01 5.42 -18.75
C GLN A 240 -6.53 5.64 -18.46
N ALA A 241 -5.68 5.06 -19.30
CA ALA A 241 -4.25 5.26 -19.23
C ALA A 241 -3.93 6.75 -19.51
N PRO A 242 -3.14 7.42 -18.67
CA PRO A 242 -2.71 8.77 -18.96
C PRO A 242 -1.88 8.80 -20.24
N SER A 243 -1.89 9.93 -20.95
CA SER A 243 -1.07 10.17 -22.14
C SER A 243 0.12 11.09 -21.83
N GLY A 244 1.10 11.09 -22.72
CA GLY A 244 2.29 11.95 -22.65
C GLY A 244 3.57 11.22 -22.27
N LYS A 245 4.71 11.82 -22.64
CA LYS A 245 6.06 11.24 -22.50
C LYS A 245 6.57 11.18 -21.05
N ASP A 246 5.87 11.84 -20.13
CA ASP A 246 6.20 11.85 -18.71
C ASP A 246 5.78 10.58 -17.97
N TRP A 247 5.20 9.60 -18.67
CA TRP A 247 4.66 8.38 -18.08
C TRP A 247 5.39 7.15 -18.59
N LEU A 248 5.74 6.27 -17.66
CA LEU A 248 6.19 4.92 -17.93
C LEU A 248 5.04 3.96 -17.64
N PHE A 249 4.78 3.01 -18.54
CA PHE A 249 3.71 2.03 -18.40
C PHE A 249 4.29 0.64 -18.17
N GLU A 250 3.86 -0.01 -17.09
CA GLU A 250 4.27 -1.36 -16.72
C GLU A 250 3.06 -2.29 -16.65
N ILE A 251 3.28 -3.60 -16.81
CA ILE A 251 2.24 -4.60 -16.57
C ILE A 251 1.85 -4.57 -15.10
N LYS A 252 0.54 -4.58 -14.83
CA LYS A 252 0.03 -4.81 -13.48
C LYS A 252 0.05 -6.31 -13.20
N HIS A 253 1.05 -6.72 -12.42
CA HIS A 253 1.14 -8.07 -11.88
C HIS A 253 0.13 -8.28 -10.73
N ASP A 254 -0.43 -9.48 -10.69
CA ASP A 254 -1.42 -9.90 -9.68
C ASP A 254 -0.77 -10.90 -8.71
N GLY A 255 -0.37 -10.42 -7.53
CA GLY A 255 0.44 -11.19 -6.59
C GLY A 255 0.53 -10.55 -5.20
N TYR A 256 1.63 -10.85 -4.50
CA TYR A 256 1.96 -10.21 -3.23
C TYR A 256 3.09 -9.18 -3.40
N ARG A 257 2.81 -7.94 -3.00
CA ARG A 257 3.79 -6.86 -2.92
C ARG A 257 4.88 -7.18 -1.90
N ILE A 258 6.13 -7.19 -2.35
CA ILE A 258 7.29 -7.57 -1.55
C ILE A 258 8.43 -6.55 -1.72
N GLN A 259 9.01 -6.14 -0.60
CA GLN A 259 10.31 -5.45 -0.57
C GLN A 259 11.42 -6.45 -0.28
N ALA A 260 12.31 -6.63 -1.25
CA ALA A 260 13.52 -7.40 -1.09
C ALA A 260 14.64 -6.51 -0.51
N ARG A 261 14.95 -6.73 0.76
CA ARG A 261 16.02 -6.04 1.48
C ARG A 261 17.27 -6.90 1.51
N ILE A 262 18.32 -6.45 0.83
CA ILE A 262 19.62 -7.13 0.75
C ILE A 262 20.63 -6.34 1.59
N ASP A 263 21.36 -7.04 2.45
CA ASP A 263 22.32 -6.46 3.39
C ASP A 263 23.53 -7.38 3.56
N GLY A 264 24.50 -7.20 2.66
CA GLY A 264 25.56 -8.16 2.40
C GLY A 264 24.97 -9.51 2.00
N GLY A 265 25.28 -10.56 2.78
CA GLY A 265 24.77 -11.91 2.54
C GLY A 265 23.38 -12.20 3.14
N ARG A 266 22.70 -11.22 3.76
CA ARG A 266 21.39 -11.39 4.38
C ARG A 266 20.30 -10.79 3.49
N VAL A 267 19.30 -11.61 3.15
CA VAL A 267 18.11 -11.19 2.38
C VAL A 267 16.90 -11.30 3.28
N LYS A 268 16.05 -10.26 3.25
CA LYS A 268 14.70 -10.29 3.82
C LYS A 268 13.67 -9.98 2.74
N LEU A 269 12.56 -10.73 2.71
CA LEU A 269 11.40 -10.48 1.86
C LEU A 269 10.26 -9.96 2.72
N LEU A 270 10.00 -8.66 2.65
CA LEU A 270 9.05 -7.97 3.52
C LEU A 270 7.74 -7.73 2.78
N THR A 271 6.60 -8.15 3.36
CA THR A 271 5.27 -7.89 2.78
C THR A 271 4.96 -6.40 2.73
N ARG A 272 3.84 -6.04 2.08
CA ARG A 272 3.28 -4.68 2.09
C ARG A 272 3.16 -4.05 3.49
N SER A 273 2.98 -4.85 4.55
CA SER A 273 2.88 -4.38 5.94
C SER A 273 4.18 -4.56 6.74
N GLY A 274 5.26 -5.03 6.11
CA GLY A 274 6.56 -5.21 6.74
C GLY A 274 6.80 -6.59 7.37
N LEU A 275 5.88 -7.56 7.20
CA LEU A 275 6.06 -8.91 7.73
C LEU A 275 7.17 -9.66 6.98
N ASP A 276 8.00 -10.41 7.69
CA ASP A 276 9.10 -11.17 7.10
C ASP A 276 8.60 -12.51 6.54
N TRP A 277 8.55 -12.61 5.22
CA TRP A 277 8.15 -13.81 4.46
C TRP A 277 9.32 -14.49 3.77
N THR A 278 10.56 -14.25 4.23
CA THR A 278 11.77 -14.84 3.65
C THR A 278 11.73 -16.35 3.63
N VAL A 279 11.27 -16.99 4.71
CA VAL A 279 11.15 -18.44 4.81
C VAL A 279 10.11 -18.98 3.83
N LYS A 280 8.98 -18.27 3.66
CA LYS A 280 7.89 -18.65 2.76
C LYS A 280 8.31 -18.64 1.29
N PHE A 281 9.20 -17.73 0.91
CA PHE A 281 9.71 -17.60 -0.45
C PHE A 281 11.22 -17.85 -0.51
N LYS A 282 11.65 -18.95 0.12
CA LYS A 282 13.06 -19.33 0.20
C LYS A 282 13.78 -19.36 -1.17
N PRO A 283 13.22 -19.94 -2.25
CA PRO A 283 13.86 -19.95 -3.57
C PRO A 283 14.15 -18.54 -4.09
N VAL A 284 13.20 -17.61 -3.97
CA VAL A 284 13.38 -16.20 -4.37
C VAL A 284 14.49 -15.54 -3.54
N SER A 285 14.49 -15.76 -2.22
CA SER A 285 15.53 -15.18 -1.34
C SER A 285 16.95 -15.69 -1.65
N GLN A 286 17.07 -16.96 -2.07
CA GLN A 286 18.35 -17.56 -2.44
C GLN A 286 18.92 -16.94 -3.72
N VAL A 287 18.07 -16.71 -4.74
CA VAL A 287 18.49 -16.02 -5.97
C VAL A 287 18.91 -14.58 -5.66
N LEU A 288 18.14 -13.85 -4.85
CA LEU A 288 18.48 -12.46 -4.46
C LEU A 288 19.82 -12.40 -3.70
N LYS A 289 20.12 -13.42 -2.89
CA LYS A 289 21.40 -13.54 -2.19
C LYS A 289 22.55 -13.80 -3.16
N ALA A 290 22.29 -14.55 -4.24
CA ALA A 290 23.28 -14.87 -5.26
C ALA A 290 23.69 -13.67 -6.13
N LEU A 291 22.88 -12.60 -6.16
CA LEU A 291 23.25 -11.32 -6.80
C LEU A 291 24.48 -10.66 -6.17
N LYS A 292 24.82 -11.02 -4.92
CA LYS A 292 25.97 -10.47 -4.19
C LYS A 292 26.00 -8.94 -4.15
N LEU A 293 24.83 -8.30 -4.12
CA LEU A 293 24.73 -6.86 -3.93
C LEU A 293 25.19 -6.51 -2.50
N PRO A 294 26.09 -5.52 -2.29
CA PRO A 294 26.55 -5.15 -0.95
C PRO A 294 25.42 -4.69 -0.03
N SER A 295 24.49 -3.90 -0.56
CA SER A 295 23.25 -3.55 0.12
C SER A 295 22.24 -2.98 -0.88
N ALA A 296 20.98 -3.39 -0.78
CA ALA A 296 19.91 -2.91 -1.66
C ALA A 296 18.53 -2.98 -0.99
N LEU A 297 17.60 -2.13 -1.43
CA LEU A 297 16.18 -2.26 -1.13
C LEU A 297 15.39 -2.16 -2.44
N ILE A 298 14.87 -3.30 -2.88
CA ILE A 298 14.16 -3.47 -4.15
C ILE A 298 12.68 -3.63 -3.86
N ASP A 299 11.85 -2.90 -4.59
CA ASP A 299 10.39 -3.00 -4.52
C ASP A 299 9.90 -3.83 -5.70
N GLY A 300 9.12 -4.88 -5.43
CA GLY A 300 8.68 -5.84 -6.43
C GLY A 300 7.39 -6.57 -6.08
N GLU A 301 6.94 -7.45 -6.97
CA GLU A 301 5.76 -8.29 -6.79
C GLU A 301 6.16 -9.77 -6.90
N ILE A 302 5.78 -10.60 -5.93
CA ILE A 302 5.88 -12.06 -6.08
C ILE A 302 4.59 -12.58 -6.71
N VAL A 303 4.74 -13.33 -7.80
CA VAL A 303 3.63 -13.93 -8.57
C VAL A 303 3.89 -15.41 -8.84
N VAL A 304 2.82 -16.14 -9.14
CA VAL A 304 2.89 -17.41 -9.85
C VAL A 304 2.23 -17.21 -11.21
N GLU A 305 2.89 -17.69 -12.26
CA GLU A 305 2.40 -17.60 -13.64
C GLU A 305 1.67 -18.88 -14.03
N THR A 306 0.60 -18.73 -14.80
CA THR A 306 -0.05 -19.88 -15.45
C THR A 306 0.82 -20.41 -16.59
N ALA A 307 0.42 -21.55 -17.18
CA ALA A 307 1.09 -22.09 -18.38
C ALA A 307 1.11 -21.11 -19.57
N SER A 308 0.23 -20.10 -19.59
CA SER A 308 0.20 -19.04 -20.59
C SER A 308 1.06 -17.81 -20.23
N GLY A 309 1.85 -17.88 -19.15
CA GLY A 309 2.74 -16.79 -18.70
C GLY A 309 2.02 -15.63 -17.98
N VAL A 310 0.75 -15.78 -17.61
CA VAL A 310 -0.04 -14.72 -16.96
C VAL A 310 0.02 -14.90 -15.45
N SER A 311 0.33 -13.84 -14.70
CA SER A 311 0.30 -13.87 -13.23
C SER A 311 -1.11 -14.16 -12.71
N SER A 312 -1.24 -15.10 -11.78
CA SER A 312 -2.52 -15.49 -11.17
C SER A 312 -2.43 -15.50 -9.65
N PHE A 313 -3.24 -14.66 -9.01
CA PHE A 313 -3.32 -14.63 -7.55
C PHE A 313 -3.84 -15.93 -6.96
N SER A 314 -4.83 -16.57 -7.59
CA SER A 314 -5.35 -17.87 -7.15
C SER A 314 -4.29 -18.97 -7.23
N ALA A 315 -3.48 -19.00 -8.30
CA ALA A 315 -2.37 -19.95 -8.41
C ALA A 315 -1.31 -19.71 -7.34
N LEU A 316 -1.01 -18.43 -7.04
CA LEU A 316 -0.09 -18.07 -5.95
C LEU A 316 -0.61 -18.49 -4.58
N GLN A 317 -1.90 -18.30 -4.30
CA GLN A 317 -2.52 -18.78 -3.05
C GLN A 317 -2.47 -20.31 -2.94
N GLN A 318 -2.78 -21.02 -4.03
CA GLN A 318 -2.72 -22.48 -4.06
C GLN A 318 -1.29 -22.98 -3.82
N ALA A 319 -0.28 -22.37 -4.46
CA ALA A 319 1.13 -22.69 -4.27
C ALA A 319 1.57 -22.46 -2.80
N LEU A 320 1.08 -21.40 -2.16
CA LEU A 320 1.35 -21.13 -0.75
C LEU A 320 0.68 -22.13 0.20
N THR A 321 -0.53 -22.59 -0.11
CA THR A 321 -1.26 -23.57 0.71
C THR A 321 -0.69 -24.98 0.55
N SER A 322 -0.31 -25.37 -0.67
CA SER A 322 0.29 -26.68 -0.98
C SER A 322 1.77 -26.78 -0.63
N GLY A 323 2.46 -25.64 -0.46
CA GLY A 323 3.90 -25.59 -0.23
C GLY A 323 4.74 -25.61 -1.52
N GLU A 324 4.11 -25.67 -2.69
CA GLU A 324 4.75 -25.70 -4.02
C GLU A 324 5.20 -24.29 -4.49
N ILE A 325 6.00 -23.60 -3.66
CA ILE A 325 6.44 -22.23 -3.92
C ILE A 325 7.60 -22.11 -4.93
N ASP A 326 7.99 -23.22 -5.57
CA ASP A 326 8.97 -23.27 -6.65
C ASP A 326 8.47 -22.66 -7.96
N ALA A 327 7.17 -22.38 -8.11
CA ALA A 327 6.66 -21.65 -9.27
C ALA A 327 6.71 -20.12 -9.08
N ALA A 328 7.12 -19.63 -7.91
CA ALA A 328 7.07 -18.21 -7.59
C ALA A 328 8.21 -17.40 -8.25
N ASN A 329 7.83 -16.32 -8.92
CA ASN A 329 8.72 -15.35 -9.56
C ASN A 329 8.59 -13.98 -8.88
N PHE A 330 9.69 -13.26 -8.74
CA PHE A 330 9.77 -11.89 -8.20
C PHE A 330 10.02 -10.88 -9.32
N TYR A 331 8.99 -10.11 -9.63
CA TYR A 331 9.05 -8.99 -10.58
C TYR A 331 9.47 -7.72 -9.87
N ALA A 332 10.73 -7.33 -10.00
CA ALA A 332 11.28 -6.10 -9.46
C ALA A 332 10.95 -4.91 -10.37
N PHE A 333 10.31 -3.86 -9.84
CA PHE A 333 9.91 -2.69 -10.63
C PHE A 333 10.45 -1.35 -10.11
N ASP A 334 11.05 -1.29 -8.92
CA ASP A 334 11.69 -0.07 -8.39
C ASP A 334 12.87 -0.39 -7.46
N LEU A 335 13.82 0.55 -7.34
CA LEU A 335 15.01 0.45 -6.48
C LEU A 335 15.10 1.67 -5.57
N LEU A 336 14.95 1.44 -4.27
CA LEU A 336 14.83 2.50 -3.26
C LEU A 336 16.17 2.84 -2.61
N TYR A 337 17.09 1.89 -2.57
CA TYR A 337 18.40 2.03 -1.96
C TYR A 337 19.40 1.09 -2.65
N LEU A 338 20.63 1.56 -2.84
CA LEU A 338 21.74 0.75 -3.33
C LEU A 338 23.06 1.26 -2.74
N ASP A 339 23.86 0.35 -2.20
CA ASP A 339 25.25 0.54 -1.79
C ASP A 339 25.55 1.88 -1.06
N GLY A 340 24.87 2.12 0.06
CA GLY A 340 25.11 3.33 0.87
C GLY A 340 24.31 4.55 0.44
N ARG A 341 23.46 4.45 -0.60
CA ARG A 341 22.70 5.57 -1.13
C ARG A 341 21.20 5.31 -1.13
N ASP A 342 20.46 6.26 -0.56
CA ASP A 342 19.02 6.40 -0.69
C ASP A 342 18.68 7.01 -2.05
N LEU A 343 17.98 6.23 -2.86
CA LEU A 343 17.63 6.57 -4.24
C LEU A 343 16.21 7.14 -4.36
N ARG A 344 15.41 7.14 -3.29
CA ARG A 344 13.99 7.55 -3.32
C ARG A 344 13.80 9.00 -3.80
N GLY A 345 14.83 9.83 -3.66
CA GLY A 345 14.82 11.21 -4.15
C GLY A 345 15.07 11.37 -5.65
N LEU A 346 15.57 10.34 -6.33
CA LEU A 346 15.89 10.38 -7.77
C LEU A 346 14.63 10.20 -8.63
N PRO A 347 14.64 10.68 -9.90
CA PRO A 347 13.66 10.32 -10.93
C PRO A 347 13.46 8.80 -11.05
N LEU A 348 12.24 8.37 -11.42
CA LEU A 348 11.92 6.95 -11.59
C LEU A 348 12.77 6.31 -12.69
N THR A 349 13.04 7.01 -13.79
CA THR A 349 13.90 6.53 -14.88
C THR A 349 15.28 6.12 -14.36
N GLU A 350 15.94 7.00 -13.60
CA GLU A 350 17.24 6.71 -12.99
C GLU A 350 17.19 5.52 -12.03
N ARG A 351 16.14 5.41 -11.20
CA ARG A 351 15.98 4.27 -10.29
C ARG A 351 15.80 2.96 -11.06
N LYS A 352 15.05 2.99 -12.17
CA LYS A 352 14.82 1.83 -13.04
C LYS A 352 16.06 1.43 -13.83
N ASP A 353 16.89 2.37 -14.25
CA ASP A 353 18.17 2.08 -14.91
C ASP A 353 19.16 1.44 -13.93
N LEU A 354 19.26 1.98 -12.71
CA LEU A 354 20.07 1.38 -11.64
C LEU A 354 19.55 0.01 -11.23
N LEU A 355 18.23 -0.19 -11.21
CA LEU A 355 17.62 -1.50 -10.96
C LEU A 355 18.00 -2.50 -12.04
N ARG A 356 17.91 -2.12 -13.32
CA ARG A 356 18.28 -2.97 -14.45
C ARG A 356 19.73 -3.41 -14.30
N GLN A 357 20.65 -2.44 -14.11
CA GLN A 357 22.08 -2.72 -13.90
C GLN A 357 22.34 -3.65 -12.71
N ALA A 358 21.63 -3.46 -11.60
CA ALA A 358 21.75 -4.33 -10.41
C ALA A 358 21.26 -5.76 -10.65
N LEU A 359 20.50 -6.00 -11.72
CA LEU A 359 19.94 -7.29 -12.13
C LEU A 359 20.57 -7.82 -13.43
N ASP A 360 21.60 -7.18 -14.00
CA ASP A 360 22.19 -7.59 -15.29
C ASP A 360 22.77 -9.02 -15.26
N ASP A 361 23.28 -9.47 -14.12
CA ASP A 361 23.82 -10.83 -13.93
C ASP A 361 22.73 -11.92 -13.81
N VAL A 362 21.45 -11.53 -13.92
CA VAL A 362 20.32 -12.43 -13.79
C VAL A 362 19.97 -13.04 -15.15
N GLY A 363 20.20 -14.35 -15.30
CA GLY A 363 19.83 -15.07 -16.52
C GLY A 363 18.31 -15.13 -16.76
N PRO A 364 17.87 -15.41 -17.99
CA PRO A 364 16.45 -15.42 -18.39
C PRO A 364 15.59 -16.45 -17.64
N ASP A 365 16.19 -17.54 -17.17
CA ASP A 365 15.53 -18.61 -16.39
C ASP A 365 15.48 -18.31 -14.89
N SER A 366 15.91 -17.12 -14.49
CA SER A 366 15.89 -16.72 -13.09
C SER A 366 14.48 -16.47 -12.57
N ARG A 367 14.34 -16.69 -11.25
CA ARG A 367 13.14 -16.33 -10.49
C ARG A 367 13.00 -14.85 -10.25
N ILE A 368 14.03 -14.05 -10.54
CA ILE A 368 13.97 -12.59 -10.44
C ILE A 368 13.86 -12.04 -11.85
N ARG A 369 12.89 -11.16 -12.05
CA ARG A 369 12.62 -10.53 -13.34
C ARG A 369 12.58 -9.03 -13.16
N TYR A 370 13.24 -8.31 -14.06
CA TYR A 370 13.03 -6.87 -14.17
C TYR A 370 11.67 -6.61 -14.83
N SER A 371 10.85 -5.75 -14.21
CA SER A 371 9.58 -5.34 -14.79
C SER A 371 9.83 -4.23 -15.82
N GLU A 372 9.77 -4.65 -17.09
CA GLU A 372 9.92 -3.78 -18.25
C GLU A 372 8.81 -2.73 -18.35
N HIS A 373 9.13 -1.64 -19.03
CA HIS A 373 8.22 -0.52 -19.20
C HIS A 373 8.24 0.05 -20.62
N LEU A 374 7.12 0.63 -21.03
CA LEU A 374 6.98 1.38 -22.29
C LEU A 374 6.92 2.88 -21.99
N VAL A 375 7.56 3.69 -22.85
CA VAL A 375 7.68 5.15 -22.67
C VAL A 375 6.56 5.92 -23.39
N GLU A 376 5.74 5.25 -24.20
CA GLU A 376 4.62 5.87 -24.94
C GLU A 376 3.45 4.87 -25.13
N ASP A 377 2.29 5.39 -25.56
CA ASP A 377 1.04 4.65 -25.89
C ASP A 377 0.50 3.70 -24.80
N GLY A 378 0.33 4.23 -23.58
CA GLY A 378 -0.31 3.50 -22.48
C GLY A 378 -1.73 3.02 -22.79
N ALA A 379 -2.45 3.68 -23.72
CA ALA A 379 -3.78 3.25 -24.15
C ALA A 379 -3.73 1.95 -24.97
N ALA A 380 -2.80 1.83 -25.92
CA ALA A 380 -2.58 0.57 -26.62
C ALA A 380 -2.06 -0.52 -25.66
N MET A 381 -1.14 -0.19 -24.76
CA MET A 381 -0.65 -1.16 -23.76
C MET A 381 -1.79 -1.68 -22.88
N ALA A 382 -2.67 -0.79 -22.37
CA ALA A 382 -3.83 -1.21 -21.60
C ALA A 382 -4.74 -2.14 -22.39
N ARG A 383 -5.05 -1.80 -23.67
CA ARG A 383 -5.88 -2.66 -24.53
C ARG A 383 -5.26 -4.03 -24.73
N HIS A 384 -3.97 -4.11 -25.06
CA HIS A 384 -3.28 -5.36 -25.28
C HIS A 384 -3.12 -6.18 -24.00
N ALA A 385 -2.84 -5.54 -22.87
CA ALA A 385 -2.79 -6.20 -21.56
C ALA A 385 -4.12 -6.90 -21.27
N CYS A 386 -5.25 -6.25 -21.58
CA CYS A 386 -6.57 -6.85 -21.40
C CYS A 386 -6.86 -7.98 -22.39
N GLN A 387 -6.43 -7.86 -23.65
CA GLN A 387 -6.56 -8.93 -24.65
C GLN A 387 -5.76 -10.19 -24.27
N LEU A 388 -4.58 -10.01 -23.70
CA LEU A 388 -3.72 -11.09 -23.17
C LEU A 388 -4.19 -11.61 -21.81
N GLY A 389 -5.26 -11.03 -21.26
CA GLY A 389 -5.85 -11.47 -20.00
C GLY A 389 -5.05 -11.09 -18.75
N LEU A 390 -4.12 -10.14 -18.84
CA LEU A 390 -3.42 -9.56 -17.69
C LEU A 390 -4.38 -8.74 -16.81
N GLU A 391 -3.98 -8.42 -15.58
CA GLU A 391 -4.84 -7.65 -14.66
C GLU A 391 -5.05 -6.20 -15.12
N GLY A 392 -4.06 -5.63 -15.81
CA GLY A 392 -4.07 -4.26 -16.27
C GLY A 392 -2.66 -3.68 -16.41
N ILE A 393 -2.55 -2.37 -16.28
CA ILE A 393 -1.26 -1.65 -16.31
C ILE A 393 -1.12 -0.70 -15.11
N ILE A 394 0.13 -0.38 -14.78
CA ILE A 394 0.50 0.70 -13.87
C ILE A 394 1.22 1.78 -14.67
N ALA A 395 0.67 2.98 -14.70
CA ALA A 395 1.33 4.17 -15.22
C ALA A 395 2.06 4.89 -14.08
N LYS A 396 3.33 5.22 -14.27
CA LYS A 396 4.16 5.90 -13.27
C LYS A 396 4.82 7.14 -13.88
N ARG A 397 4.85 8.25 -13.15
CA ARG A 397 5.55 9.47 -13.58
C ARG A 397 7.07 9.23 -13.68
N ALA A 398 7.62 9.39 -14.88
CA ALA A 398 9.02 9.11 -15.23
C ALA A 398 10.03 9.95 -14.41
N SER A 399 9.76 11.25 -14.25
CA SER A 399 10.61 12.18 -13.50
C SER A 399 10.35 12.20 -11.99
N ALA A 400 9.37 11.44 -11.51
CA ALA A 400 8.92 11.57 -10.13
C ALA A 400 9.78 10.79 -9.13
N PRO A 401 10.01 11.36 -7.92
CA PRO A 401 10.65 10.65 -6.84
C PRO A 401 9.70 9.59 -6.25
N TYR A 402 10.27 8.64 -5.49
CA TYR A 402 9.47 7.67 -4.76
C TYR A 402 8.77 8.34 -3.57
N ARG A 403 7.46 8.12 -3.42
CA ARG A 403 6.64 8.64 -2.32
C ARG A 403 5.76 7.53 -1.78
N SER A 404 5.93 7.26 -0.48
CA SER A 404 5.11 6.31 0.27
C SER A 404 3.65 6.74 0.33
N GLY A 405 2.76 5.77 0.45
CA GLY A 405 1.32 6.02 0.50
C GLY A 405 0.70 6.29 -0.87
N ARG A 406 -0.57 6.66 -0.88
CA ARG A 406 -1.35 6.88 -2.11
C ARG A 406 -1.06 8.26 -2.70
N SER A 407 -0.75 8.30 -3.99
CA SER A 407 -0.58 9.54 -4.74
C SER A 407 -0.90 9.35 -6.23
N ASP A 408 -1.04 10.46 -6.95
CA ASP A 408 -1.28 10.44 -8.41
C ASP A 408 -0.01 10.24 -9.23
N LEU A 409 1.14 10.05 -8.59
CA LEU A 409 2.39 9.73 -9.27
C LEU A 409 2.32 8.34 -9.92
N TRP A 410 1.52 7.45 -9.33
CA TRP A 410 1.26 6.11 -9.85
C TRP A 410 -0.24 5.96 -10.08
N ARG A 411 -0.63 5.54 -11.27
CA ARG A 411 -2.03 5.28 -11.65
C ARG A 411 -2.18 3.85 -12.09
N LYS A 412 -3.21 3.16 -11.60
CA LYS A 412 -3.54 1.80 -12.03
C LYS A 412 -4.76 1.83 -12.93
N VAL A 413 -4.66 1.18 -14.07
CA VAL A 413 -5.76 0.95 -15.01
C VAL A 413 -6.01 -0.55 -15.02
N LYS A 414 -7.22 -0.98 -14.67
CA LYS A 414 -7.57 -2.40 -14.57
C LYS A 414 -8.33 -2.86 -15.80
N CYS A 415 -8.12 -4.11 -16.19
CA CYS A 415 -8.88 -4.76 -17.25
C CYS A 415 -10.26 -5.23 -16.80
N SER A 416 -10.42 -5.55 -15.52
CA SER A 416 -11.71 -5.91 -14.93
C SER A 416 -12.55 -4.66 -14.66
N SER A 417 -13.74 -4.60 -15.25
CA SER A 417 -14.76 -3.61 -14.90
C SER A 417 -15.62 -4.16 -13.77
N THR A 418 -15.95 -3.31 -12.81
CA THR A 418 -16.99 -3.61 -11.83
C THR A 418 -18.29 -2.97 -12.33
N GLN A 419 -19.38 -3.72 -12.28
CA GLN A 419 -20.69 -3.26 -12.72
C GLN A 419 -21.76 -3.72 -11.73
N GLU A 420 -22.85 -2.97 -11.68
CA GLU A 420 -24.04 -3.27 -10.89
C GLU A 420 -25.00 -4.15 -11.68
N PHE A 421 -25.65 -5.08 -10.98
CA PHE A 421 -26.59 -6.05 -11.53
C PHE A 421 -27.77 -6.24 -10.59
N VAL A 422 -28.95 -6.41 -11.16
CA VAL A 422 -30.16 -6.73 -10.40
C VAL A 422 -30.15 -8.22 -10.06
N VAL A 423 -30.45 -8.56 -8.81
CA VAL A 423 -30.61 -9.94 -8.37
C VAL A 423 -32.03 -10.40 -8.67
N ALA A 424 -32.16 -11.33 -9.61
CA ALA A 424 -33.44 -11.86 -10.10
C ALA A 424 -33.77 -13.24 -9.51
N GLY A 425 -32.78 -13.91 -8.92
CA GLY A 425 -32.96 -15.21 -8.30
C GLY A 425 -31.67 -15.73 -7.69
N PHE A 426 -31.73 -16.92 -7.10
CA PHE A 426 -30.56 -17.61 -6.59
C PHE A 426 -30.70 -19.12 -6.69
N MET A 427 -29.56 -19.81 -6.72
CA MET A 427 -29.45 -21.25 -6.57
C MET A 427 -29.07 -21.56 -5.13
N PRO A 428 -29.79 -22.47 -4.43
CA PRO A 428 -29.36 -22.96 -3.13
C PRO A 428 -27.97 -23.60 -3.19
N SER A 429 -27.17 -23.40 -2.13
CA SER A 429 -25.90 -24.10 -1.98
C SER A 429 -26.15 -25.60 -1.76
N THR A 430 -25.34 -26.44 -2.41
CA THR A 430 -25.32 -27.89 -2.18
C THR A 430 -24.48 -28.28 -0.96
N SER A 431 -23.62 -27.39 -0.47
CA SER A 431 -22.68 -27.65 0.62
C SER A 431 -23.10 -27.07 1.96
N ALA A 432 -24.10 -26.18 1.99
CA ALA A 432 -24.58 -25.56 3.22
C ALA A 432 -26.10 -25.30 3.17
N PRO A 433 -26.85 -25.68 4.23
CA PRO A 433 -28.27 -25.39 4.30
C PRO A 433 -28.53 -23.89 4.46
N ARG A 434 -29.63 -23.41 3.86
CA ARG A 434 -30.07 -22.01 3.89
C ARG A 434 -28.95 -21.02 3.52
N ALA A 435 -28.18 -21.35 2.50
CA ALA A 435 -27.12 -20.51 1.96
C ALA A 435 -27.26 -20.40 0.44
N VAL A 436 -26.93 -19.25 -0.11
CA VAL A 436 -26.86 -19.03 -1.56
C VAL A 436 -25.61 -19.70 -2.13
N GLY A 437 -25.77 -20.54 -3.15
CA GLY A 437 -24.67 -21.13 -3.92
C GLY A 437 -24.29 -20.29 -5.14
N SER A 438 -25.26 -19.65 -5.79
CA SER A 438 -25.01 -18.62 -6.81
C SER A 438 -26.19 -17.68 -6.95
N LEU A 439 -25.94 -16.42 -7.34
CA LEU A 439 -26.96 -15.45 -7.69
C LEU A 439 -27.22 -15.51 -9.20
N ILE A 440 -28.47 -15.32 -9.59
CA ILE A 440 -28.93 -15.18 -10.98
C ILE A 440 -29.19 -13.70 -11.22
N LEU A 441 -28.56 -13.14 -12.25
CA LEU A 441 -28.43 -11.71 -12.44
C LEU A 441 -29.13 -11.21 -13.69
N GLY A 442 -29.59 -9.97 -13.63
CA GLY A 442 -30.14 -9.24 -14.76
C GLY A 442 -29.67 -7.79 -14.84
N VAL A 443 -29.96 -7.17 -15.98
CA VAL A 443 -29.84 -5.72 -16.23
C VAL A 443 -31.09 -5.26 -16.98
N HIS A 444 -31.51 -4.01 -16.76
CA HIS A 444 -32.63 -3.45 -17.51
C HIS A 444 -32.21 -3.13 -18.96
N GLU A 445 -32.97 -3.65 -19.92
CA GLU A 445 -32.87 -3.34 -21.35
C GLU A 445 -34.26 -2.96 -21.86
N GLY A 446 -34.49 -1.65 -22.09
CA GLY A 446 -35.83 -1.12 -22.38
C GLY A 446 -36.74 -1.21 -21.16
N GLU A 447 -37.99 -1.63 -21.35
CA GLU A 447 -38.98 -1.87 -20.27
C GLU A 447 -38.78 -3.22 -19.55
N GLY A 448 -37.80 -4.02 -19.99
CA GLY A 448 -37.61 -5.40 -19.58
C GLY A 448 -36.33 -5.67 -18.78
N LEU A 449 -36.29 -6.79 -18.06
CA LEU A 449 -35.08 -7.28 -17.39
C LEU A 449 -34.46 -8.41 -18.22
N ALA A 450 -33.24 -8.21 -18.71
CA ALA A 450 -32.49 -9.19 -19.49
C ALA A 450 -31.61 -10.05 -18.58
N HIS A 451 -31.60 -11.37 -18.78
CA HIS A 451 -30.74 -12.29 -18.03
C HIS A 451 -29.30 -12.25 -18.53
N VAL A 452 -28.36 -12.00 -17.62
CA VAL A 452 -26.93 -11.85 -17.94
C VAL A 452 -26.04 -12.93 -17.33
N GLY A 453 -26.64 -13.95 -16.73
CA GLY A 453 -25.92 -15.11 -16.22
C GLY A 453 -25.93 -15.19 -14.70
N ARG A 454 -24.94 -15.90 -14.16
CA ARG A 454 -24.88 -16.23 -12.73
C ARG A 454 -23.52 -15.91 -12.12
N VAL A 455 -23.52 -15.64 -10.83
CA VAL A 455 -22.30 -15.46 -10.04
C VAL A 455 -22.30 -16.38 -8.82
N GLY A 456 -21.35 -17.32 -8.78
CA GLY A 456 -21.21 -18.32 -7.70
C GLY A 456 -19.97 -18.17 -6.83
N THR A 457 -19.16 -17.14 -7.08
CA THR A 457 -17.89 -16.90 -6.38
C THR A 457 -17.88 -15.47 -5.80
N GLY A 458 -17.04 -15.22 -4.80
CA GLY A 458 -16.86 -13.88 -4.21
C GLY A 458 -17.64 -13.60 -2.92
N PHE A 459 -18.44 -14.54 -2.43
CA PHE A 459 -19.06 -14.47 -1.10
C PHE A 459 -18.51 -15.54 -0.15
N THR A 460 -18.33 -15.18 1.14
CA THR A 460 -18.02 -16.13 2.22
C THR A 460 -19.27 -16.89 2.65
N ASN A 461 -19.12 -17.97 3.43
CA ASN A 461 -20.27 -18.70 3.99
C ASN A 461 -21.21 -17.81 4.81
N ALA A 462 -20.67 -16.80 5.51
CA ALA A 462 -21.48 -15.83 6.25
C ALA A 462 -22.32 -14.96 5.30
N VAL A 463 -21.69 -14.43 4.24
CA VAL A 463 -22.37 -13.62 3.23
C VAL A 463 -23.42 -14.45 2.48
N ALA A 464 -23.13 -15.71 2.15
CA ALA A 464 -24.08 -16.61 1.49
C ALA A 464 -25.36 -16.85 2.30
N ARG A 465 -25.26 -16.96 3.64
CA ARG A 465 -26.42 -17.09 4.54
C ARG A 465 -27.15 -15.76 4.71
N GLU A 466 -26.43 -14.65 4.72
CA GLU A 466 -27.04 -13.33 4.83
C GLU A 466 -27.84 -12.98 3.56
N LEU A 467 -27.27 -13.27 2.37
CA LEU A 467 -27.98 -13.18 1.10
C LEU A 467 -29.25 -14.05 1.11
N TRP A 468 -29.18 -15.27 1.66
CA TRP A 468 -30.37 -16.10 1.81
C TRP A 468 -31.45 -15.41 2.64
N LYS A 469 -31.12 -14.87 3.81
CA LYS A 469 -32.11 -14.20 4.68
C LYS A 469 -32.80 -13.02 4.00
N GLN A 470 -32.09 -12.30 3.14
CA GLN A 470 -32.64 -11.14 2.44
C GLN A 470 -33.46 -11.53 1.20
N LEU A 471 -33.07 -12.61 0.52
CA LEU A 471 -33.69 -13.04 -0.74
C LEU A 471 -34.87 -14.00 -0.55
N ASP A 472 -34.81 -14.86 0.46
CA ASP A 472 -35.85 -15.87 0.76
C ASP A 472 -37.26 -15.25 0.95
N PRO A 473 -37.43 -14.09 1.62
CA PRO A 473 -38.73 -13.43 1.75
C PRO A 473 -39.23 -12.77 0.46
N LEU A 474 -38.37 -12.56 -0.53
CA LEU A 474 -38.70 -11.87 -1.79
C LEU A 474 -39.12 -12.83 -2.90
N ARG A 475 -39.41 -14.09 -2.58
CA ARG A 475 -39.69 -15.13 -3.58
C ARG A 475 -40.91 -14.83 -4.44
N ILE A 476 -40.79 -15.20 -5.71
CA ILE A 476 -41.86 -15.18 -6.71
C ILE A 476 -41.90 -16.51 -7.47
N ASP A 477 -43.02 -16.81 -8.11
CA ASP A 477 -43.24 -18.12 -8.74
C ASP A 477 -42.64 -18.24 -10.15
N ALA A 478 -42.39 -17.12 -10.82
CA ALA A 478 -41.92 -17.07 -12.21
C ALA A 478 -40.63 -16.23 -12.34
N PRO A 479 -39.76 -16.52 -13.33
CA PRO A 479 -38.58 -15.71 -13.59
C PRO A 479 -38.96 -14.28 -14.00
N PRO A 480 -38.32 -13.23 -13.46
CA PRO A 480 -38.66 -11.85 -13.76
C PRO A 480 -38.03 -11.34 -15.07
N PHE A 481 -37.60 -12.24 -15.96
CA PHE A 481 -36.90 -11.88 -17.19
C PHE A 481 -37.86 -11.77 -18.38
N SER A 482 -37.54 -10.87 -19.30
CA SER A 482 -38.36 -10.63 -20.50
C SER A 482 -38.25 -11.76 -21.53
N ASP A 483 -37.08 -12.40 -21.63
CA ASP A 483 -36.85 -13.54 -22.52
C ASP A 483 -36.95 -14.88 -21.76
N PRO A 484 -37.50 -15.93 -22.39
CA PRO A 484 -37.55 -17.25 -21.79
C PRO A 484 -36.15 -17.83 -21.58
N LEU A 485 -35.89 -18.34 -20.38
CA LEU A 485 -34.62 -18.98 -20.04
C LEU A 485 -34.57 -20.43 -20.53
N PRO A 486 -33.39 -20.93 -20.97
CA PRO A 486 -33.21 -22.36 -21.24
C PRO A 486 -33.57 -23.22 -20.02
N PRO A 487 -34.22 -24.38 -20.18
CA PRO A 487 -34.68 -25.21 -19.05
C PRO A 487 -33.58 -25.56 -18.02
N LEU A 488 -32.36 -25.79 -18.49
CA LEU A 488 -31.18 -26.05 -17.66
C LEU A 488 -30.76 -24.83 -16.80
N ALA A 489 -30.98 -23.61 -17.31
CA ALA A 489 -30.71 -22.36 -16.61
C ALA A 489 -31.81 -21.98 -15.60
N SER A 490 -32.92 -22.72 -15.57
CA SER A 490 -34.02 -22.52 -14.61
C SER A 490 -34.09 -23.63 -13.56
N ARG A 491 -33.43 -24.77 -13.81
CA ARG A 491 -33.49 -25.95 -12.94
C ARG A 491 -32.96 -25.61 -11.55
N ASN A 492 -33.79 -25.83 -10.52
CA ASN A 492 -33.52 -25.56 -9.10
C ASN A 492 -33.32 -24.08 -8.72
N ALA A 493 -33.64 -23.15 -9.61
CA ALA A 493 -33.61 -21.72 -9.28
C ALA A 493 -34.73 -21.36 -8.31
N LYS A 494 -34.44 -20.43 -7.39
CA LYS A 494 -35.43 -19.73 -6.57
C LYS A 494 -35.51 -18.30 -7.08
N TRP A 495 -36.63 -17.95 -7.72
CA TRP A 495 -36.86 -16.62 -8.27
C TRP A 495 -37.23 -15.64 -7.18
N VAL A 496 -36.80 -14.39 -7.33
CA VAL A 496 -37.13 -13.31 -6.39
C VAL A 496 -37.59 -12.06 -7.14
N ALA A 497 -38.36 -11.22 -6.47
CA ALA A 497 -38.68 -9.89 -6.94
C ALA A 497 -37.36 -9.11 -7.19
N PRO A 498 -37.17 -8.50 -8.37
CA PRO A 498 -35.91 -7.86 -8.78
C PRO A 498 -35.71 -6.51 -8.08
N ARG A 499 -35.52 -6.53 -6.75
CA ARG A 499 -35.41 -5.34 -5.89
C ARG A 499 -34.00 -5.08 -5.38
N LEU A 500 -33.18 -6.12 -5.30
CA LEU A 500 -31.83 -6.00 -4.75
C LEU A 500 -30.81 -5.84 -5.88
N VAL A 501 -29.89 -4.90 -5.69
CA VAL A 501 -28.75 -4.67 -6.58
C VAL A 501 -27.49 -5.20 -5.93
N CYS A 502 -26.65 -5.84 -6.73
CA CYS A 502 -25.30 -6.25 -6.33
C CYS A 502 -24.25 -5.70 -7.27
N GLU A 503 -23.10 -5.42 -6.70
CA GLU A 503 -21.90 -5.04 -7.43
C GLU A 503 -21.07 -6.32 -7.71
N VAL A 504 -20.69 -6.50 -8.97
CA VAL A 504 -19.98 -7.70 -9.46
C VAL A 504 -18.76 -7.28 -10.25
N THR A 505 -17.63 -7.92 -9.98
CA THR A 505 -16.44 -7.78 -10.81
C THR A 505 -16.54 -8.78 -11.96
N LEU A 506 -16.39 -8.31 -13.20
CA LEU A 506 -16.38 -9.17 -14.38
C LEU A 506 -15.09 -9.00 -15.19
N ARG A 507 -14.64 -10.09 -15.81
CA ARG A 507 -13.49 -10.07 -16.73
C ARG A 507 -13.90 -9.65 -18.14
N ALA A 508 -15.06 -10.12 -18.60
CA ALA A 508 -15.62 -9.78 -19.90
C ALA A 508 -17.11 -10.11 -19.99
N TRP A 509 -17.77 -9.52 -20.98
CA TRP A 509 -19.06 -9.97 -21.51
C TRP A 509 -18.82 -10.94 -22.66
N THR A 510 -19.62 -12.00 -22.76
CA THR A 510 -19.65 -12.87 -23.94
C THR A 510 -20.41 -12.19 -25.09
N SER A 511 -20.28 -12.72 -26.31
CA SER A 511 -20.94 -12.17 -27.50
C SER A 511 -22.47 -12.24 -27.43
N ASP A 512 -22.99 -13.23 -26.71
CA ASP A 512 -24.40 -13.44 -26.36
C ASP A 512 -24.85 -12.66 -25.11
N GLY A 513 -24.02 -11.75 -24.60
CA GLY A 513 -24.42 -10.85 -23.51
C GLY A 513 -24.45 -11.48 -22.13
N GLN A 514 -23.72 -12.58 -21.89
CA GLN A 514 -23.58 -13.21 -20.58
C GLN A 514 -22.28 -12.78 -19.88
N LEU A 515 -22.26 -12.91 -18.56
CA LEU A 515 -21.09 -12.61 -17.72
C LEU A 515 -20.05 -13.73 -17.80
N ARG A 516 -18.78 -13.36 -18.03
CA ARG A 516 -17.64 -14.30 -18.03
C ARG A 516 -16.68 -14.02 -16.87
N HIS A 517 -16.43 -15.05 -16.06
CA HIS A 517 -15.59 -14.99 -14.85
C HIS A 517 -16.01 -13.87 -13.90
N ALA A 518 -17.29 -13.88 -13.51
CA ALA A 518 -17.85 -12.93 -12.57
C ALA A 518 -17.60 -13.35 -11.11
N SER A 519 -17.36 -12.38 -10.24
CA SER A 519 -17.30 -12.56 -8.79
C SER A 519 -18.08 -11.48 -8.05
N PHE A 520 -18.90 -11.90 -7.09
CA PHE A 520 -19.69 -11.02 -6.24
C PHE A 520 -18.76 -10.15 -5.40
N LYS A 521 -19.11 -8.86 -5.27
CA LYS A 521 -18.36 -7.92 -4.43
C LYS A 521 -19.17 -7.50 -3.21
N THR A 522 -20.37 -6.93 -3.43
CA THR A 522 -21.25 -6.48 -2.34
C THR A 522 -22.68 -6.27 -2.83
N LEU A 523 -23.64 -6.23 -1.90
CA LEU A 523 -24.96 -5.63 -2.18
C LEU A 523 -24.84 -4.10 -2.20
N ARG A 524 -25.72 -3.45 -2.97
CA ARG A 524 -25.82 -2.00 -3.13
C ARG A 524 -27.23 -1.54 -2.80
N PRO A 525 -27.58 -1.44 -1.49
CA PRO A 525 -28.91 -0.97 -1.07
C PRO A 525 -29.14 0.51 -1.41
N ASP A 526 -28.07 1.23 -1.75
CA ASP A 526 -28.04 2.62 -2.18
C ASP A 526 -28.40 2.82 -3.66
N VAL A 527 -28.57 1.74 -4.44
CA VAL A 527 -28.89 1.78 -5.87
C VAL A 527 -30.26 1.18 -6.10
N LYS A 528 -31.12 1.90 -6.85
CA LYS A 528 -32.44 1.39 -7.24
C LYS A 528 -32.31 0.39 -8.37
N ALA A 529 -33.06 -0.71 -8.30
CA ALA A 529 -32.96 -1.79 -9.29
C ALA A 529 -33.29 -1.30 -10.70
N GLU A 530 -34.24 -0.38 -10.83
CA GLU A 530 -34.72 0.17 -12.10
C GLU A 530 -33.66 1.03 -12.81
N GLU A 531 -32.67 1.57 -12.07
CA GLU A 531 -31.59 2.39 -12.61
C GLU A 531 -30.42 1.53 -13.14
N VAL A 532 -30.44 0.22 -12.90
CA VAL A 532 -29.37 -0.70 -13.28
C VAL A 532 -29.51 -1.11 -14.76
N VAL A 533 -28.93 -0.27 -15.62
CA VAL A 533 -28.83 -0.53 -17.06
C VAL A 533 -27.47 -1.11 -17.44
N ARG A 534 -27.42 -1.82 -18.57
CA ARG A 534 -26.14 -2.27 -19.12
C ARG A 534 -25.28 -1.05 -19.49
N MET A 535 -24.13 -0.89 -18.82
CA MET A 535 -23.16 0.13 -19.22
C MET A 535 -22.63 -0.22 -20.62
N LYS A 536 -23.09 0.52 -21.65
CA LYS A 536 -22.51 0.43 -22.99
C LYS A 536 -21.08 0.97 -22.89
N LYS A 537 -20.10 0.21 -23.41
CA LYS A 537 -18.81 0.82 -23.79
C LYS A 537 -19.15 2.03 -24.66
N PRO A 538 -18.64 3.24 -24.38
CA PRO A 538 -18.79 4.33 -25.32
C PRO A 538 -18.29 3.83 -26.68
N LYS A 539 -19.14 3.95 -27.72
CA LYS A 539 -18.71 3.66 -29.08
C LYS A 539 -17.43 4.48 -29.29
N LEU A 540 -16.33 3.81 -29.56
CA LEU A 540 -15.10 4.44 -30.03
C LEU A 540 -15.51 5.44 -31.11
N GLY A 541 -15.37 6.72 -30.80
CA GLY A 541 -15.64 7.77 -31.76
C GLY A 541 -14.84 7.46 -33.00
N VAL A 542 -15.56 7.35 -34.11
CA VAL A 542 -15.11 7.25 -35.49
C VAL A 542 -13.67 7.75 -35.66
N SER A 543 -12.84 6.90 -36.27
CA SER A 543 -11.42 7.16 -36.51
C SER A 543 -11.21 8.52 -37.19
N PRO A 544 -10.06 9.18 -36.99
CA PRO A 544 -9.72 10.42 -37.69
C PRO A 544 -9.71 10.29 -39.23
N SER A 545 -9.78 9.07 -39.80
CA SER A 545 -9.79 8.85 -41.24
C SER A 545 -11.17 9.07 -41.90
N GLU A 546 -12.27 8.97 -41.16
CA GLU A 546 -13.61 9.32 -41.70
C GLU A 546 -13.94 10.81 -41.54
N ARG A 547 -13.27 11.51 -40.63
CA ARG A 547 -13.36 12.98 -40.49
C ARG A 547 -12.66 13.76 -41.62
N ARG A 548 -11.70 13.15 -42.32
CA ARG A 548 -11.07 13.75 -43.52
C ARG A 548 -11.95 13.66 -44.77
N ARG A 549 -12.88 12.70 -44.86
CA ARG A 549 -13.79 12.59 -46.02
C ARG A 549 -14.95 13.58 -45.94
N THR A 550 -15.39 13.96 -44.74
CA THR A 550 -16.47 14.94 -44.56
C THR A 550 -15.99 16.40 -44.73
N TRP A 551 -14.75 16.72 -44.35
CA TRP A 551 -14.16 18.06 -44.56
C TRP A 551 -13.88 18.40 -46.03
N LEU A 552 -13.43 17.43 -46.84
CA LEU A 552 -13.18 17.65 -48.28
C LEU A 552 -14.47 17.81 -49.10
N SER A 553 -15.62 17.33 -48.61
CA SER A 553 -16.92 17.53 -49.28
C SER A 553 -17.59 18.86 -48.93
N SER A 554 -17.28 19.45 -47.76
CA SER A 554 -17.86 20.72 -47.33
C SER A 554 -17.14 21.94 -47.91
N GLU A 555 -15.83 21.89 -48.19
CA GLU A 555 -15.10 23.00 -48.85
C GLU A 555 -15.46 23.15 -50.35
N GLN A 556 -15.87 22.07 -51.02
CA GLN A 556 -16.34 22.13 -52.42
C GLN A 556 -17.80 22.60 -52.55
N ALA A 557 -18.59 22.58 -51.49
CA ALA A 557 -19.98 23.06 -51.48
C ALA A 557 -20.11 24.56 -51.15
N VAL A 558 -19.14 25.13 -50.43
CA VAL A 558 -19.16 26.55 -50.02
C VAL A 558 -18.57 27.49 -51.09
N THR A 559 -17.78 26.99 -52.03
CA THR A 559 -17.16 27.77 -53.11
C THR A 559 -18.03 27.92 -54.37
N ARG A 560 -19.26 27.40 -54.40
CA ARG A 560 -20.19 27.51 -55.55
C ARG A 560 -21.38 28.46 -55.36
N LYS A 561 -21.45 29.22 -54.26
CA LYS A 561 -22.59 30.13 -53.98
C LYS A 561 -22.25 31.62 -53.81
N ALA A 562 -21.04 32.06 -54.12
CA ALA A 562 -20.68 33.47 -54.09
C ALA A 562 -19.88 33.87 -55.34
N SER A 563 -20.56 33.99 -56.47
CA SER A 563 -20.03 34.63 -57.68
C SER A 563 -21.19 34.94 -58.64
N ALA A 564 -22.03 35.89 -58.26
CA ALA A 564 -22.97 36.54 -59.17
C ALA A 564 -23.30 37.94 -58.63
N SER A 565 -22.41 38.90 -58.85
CA SER A 565 -22.75 40.29 -59.24
C SER A 565 -21.54 41.22 -59.22
N SER A 566 -21.29 41.80 -60.40
CA SER A 566 -20.77 43.16 -60.67
C SER A 566 -19.34 43.54 -60.21
N MET A 567 -18.36 43.71 -61.14
CA MET A 567 -17.97 44.97 -61.83
C MET A 567 -17.34 45.98 -60.83
N ALA A 568 -16.14 46.58 -60.96
CA ALA A 568 -15.31 47.00 -62.09
C ALA A 568 -13.87 47.33 -61.56
N CYS A 569 -12.77 47.05 -62.28
CA CYS A 569 -11.94 47.98 -63.09
C CYS A 569 -10.66 48.53 -62.39
N TRP A 570 -9.62 48.81 -63.21
CA TRP A 570 -8.26 49.38 -62.95
C TRP A 570 -7.16 48.37 -62.53
N LEU A 571 -6.27 47.82 -63.38
CA LEU A 571 -5.39 48.25 -64.50
C LEU A 571 -4.09 48.98 -64.06
N CYS A 572 -2.93 48.36 -64.41
CA CYS A 572 -1.56 48.90 -64.54
C CYS A 572 -0.87 49.41 -63.25
N GLU A 573 0.44 49.29 -62.96
CA GLU A 573 1.72 49.05 -63.66
C GLU A 573 2.68 48.49 -62.57
N GLY A 574 3.64 47.59 -62.82
CA GLY A 574 4.84 47.86 -63.60
C GLY A 574 6.06 48.18 -62.72
N ARG A 575 7.01 47.23 -62.66
CA ARG A 575 8.48 47.39 -62.53
C ARG A 575 9.17 47.46 -61.14
N ARG A 576 10.00 46.41 -60.97
CA ARG A 576 11.48 46.41 -60.84
C ARG A 576 12.15 46.60 -59.46
N LYS A 577 12.88 45.50 -59.15
CA LYS A 577 14.33 45.38 -58.86
C LYS A 577 14.84 45.56 -57.43
N GLY A 578 15.62 44.54 -57.05
CA GLY A 578 16.83 44.61 -56.23
C GLY A 578 16.63 44.01 -54.84
N ARG A 579 17.56 43.27 -54.23
CA ARG A 579 18.87 42.77 -54.65
C ARG A 579 19.25 41.70 -53.62
N VAL A 580 19.93 40.66 -54.11
CA VAL A 580 20.65 39.61 -53.37
C VAL A 580 21.78 40.22 -52.52
N THR A 581 22.00 39.73 -51.29
CA THR A 581 23.28 39.15 -50.83
C THR A 581 23.18 38.47 -49.47
N ARG A 582 23.85 37.30 -49.39
CA ARG A 582 24.09 36.45 -48.22
C ARG A 582 24.96 37.14 -47.16
N SER A 583 24.80 36.73 -45.91
CA SER A 583 25.96 36.38 -45.07
C SER A 583 25.54 35.28 -44.09
N ILE A 584 26.35 34.23 -44.01
CA ILE A 584 26.19 33.07 -43.14
C ILE A 584 27.09 33.31 -41.92
N MET A 585 26.48 33.43 -40.74
CA MET A 585 26.95 32.92 -39.45
C MET A 585 25.72 32.72 -38.56
#